data_AF-A0A965T7A6-F1
#
_entry.id   AF-A0A965T7A6-F1
#
_cell.length_a   1.000
_cell.length_b   1.000
_cell.length_c   1.000
_cell.angle_alpha   90.00
_cell.angle_beta   90.00
_cell.angle_gamma   90.00
#
_symmetry.space_group_name_H-M   'P 1'
#
loop_
_entity.id
_entity.type
_entity.pdbx_description
1 polymer ?
#
loop_
_entity_poly.entity_id
_entity_poly.type
_entity_poly.pdbx_seq_one_letter_code
_entity_poly.pdbx_strand_id
1 'polypeptide(L)' 'MNILELIKKFSTQENCIKHLENVRWGVKVKCVYCGSDRITPVKAELRHKCGA' A
#
# COMPACT_ATOMS: atom_id res chain seq x y z
N MET A 1 -9.49 -12.90 15.59
CA MET A 1 -9.13 -11.52 15.21
C MET A 1 -10.06 -10.56 15.91
N ASN A 2 -9.62 -10.00 17.03
CA ASN A 2 -10.29 -8.89 17.72
C ASN A 2 -9.52 -7.58 17.51
N ILE A 3 -10.04 -6.47 18.05
CA ILE A 3 -9.43 -5.15 17.85
C ILE A 3 -8.03 -5.01 18.48
N LEU A 4 -7.78 -5.68 19.62
CA LEU A 4 -6.46 -5.66 20.27
C LEU A 4 -5.41 -6.42 19.44
N GLU A 5 -5.81 -7.54 18.84
CA GLU A 5 -4.96 -8.31 17.90
C GLU A 5 -4.65 -7.50 16.64
N LEU A 6 -5.62 -6.76 16.11
CA LEU A 6 -5.44 -5.89 14.94
C LEU A 6 -4.44 -4.76 15.23
N ILE A 7 -4.57 -4.08 16.36
CA ILE A 7 -3.66 -3.00 16.76
C ILE A 7 -2.24 -3.55 16.97
N LYS A 8 -2.09 -4.74 17.57
CA LYS A 8 -0.78 -5.40 17.71
C LYS A 8 -0.16 -5.76 16.35
N LYS A 9 -0.98 -6.23 15.40
CA LYS A 9 -0.52 -6.66 14.07
C LYS A 9 -0.20 -5.50 13.13
N PHE A 10 -0.97 -4.41 13.21
CA PHE A 10 -0.87 -3.24 12.35
C PHE A 10 -0.71 -1.98 13.20
N SER A 11 0.40 -1.93 13.93
CA SER A 11 0.71 -0.88 14.91
C SER A 11 0.95 0.51 14.32
N THR A 12 1.21 0.61 13.01
CA THR A 12 1.47 1.87 12.31
C THR A 12 0.67 1.95 11.02
N GLN A 13 0.36 3.17 10.60
CA GLN A 13 -0.28 3.43 9.31
C GLN A 13 0.52 2.87 8.13
N GLU A 14 1.86 2.94 8.20
CA GLU A 14 2.74 2.34 7.19
C GLU A 14 2.56 0.83 7.08
N ASN A 15 2.42 0.13 8.21
CA ASN A 15 2.20 -1.32 8.22
C ASN A 15 0.82 -1.69 7.67
N CYS A 16 -0.21 -0.88 7.98
CA CYS A 16 -1.53 -1.02 7.35
C CYS A 16 -1.43 -0.87 5.83
N ILE A 17 -0.77 0.19 5.34
CA ILE A 17 -0.67 0.49 3.91
C ILE A 17 0.11 -0.60 3.18
N LYS A 18 1.26 -1.04 3.71
CA LYS A 18 2.03 -2.17 3.14
C LYS A 18 1.20 -3.44 3.03
N HIS A 19 0.38 -3.73 4.04
CA HIS A 19 -0.51 -4.89 3.99
C HIS A 19 -1.56 -4.75 2.89
N LEU A 20 -2.19 -3.58 2.78
CA LEU A 20 -3.18 -3.29 1.74
C LEU A 20 -2.56 -3.32 0.33
N GLU A 21 -1.33 -2.81 0.18
CA GLU A 21 -0.56 -2.87 -1.07
C GLU A 21 -0.32 -4.33 -1.50
N ASN A 22 0.11 -5.18 -0.57
CA ASN A 22 0.30 -6.61 -0.85
C ASN A 22 -1.02 -7.31 -1.19
N VAL A 23 -2.12 -7.00 -0.49
CA VAL A 23 -3.45 -7.55 -0.81
C VAL A 23 -3.92 -7.11 -2.21
N ARG A 24 -3.65 -5.87 -2.60
CA ARG A 24 -4.09 -5.29 -3.88
C ARG A 24 -3.31 -5.81 -5.09
N TRP A 25 -1.98 -5.88 -4.97
CA TRP A 25 -1.08 -6.10 -6.11
C TRP A 25 -0.18 -7.32 -5.98
N GLY A 26 -0.07 -7.89 -4.78
CA GLY A 26 0.93 -8.92 -4.46
C GLY A 26 2.34 -8.35 -4.59
N VAL A 27 3.01 -8.68 -5.70
CA VAL A 27 4.44 -8.46 -5.87
C VAL A 27 4.78 -7.10 -6.50
N LYS A 28 3.94 -6.58 -7.42
CA LYS A 28 4.28 -5.40 -8.22
C LYS A 28 3.13 -4.40 -8.29
N VAL A 29 3.36 -3.22 -7.72
CA VAL A 29 2.42 -2.09 -7.75
C VAL A 29 2.18 -1.62 -9.19
N LYS A 30 0.91 -1.41 -9.52
CA LYS A 30 0.47 -0.86 -10.81
C LYS A 30 -0.59 0.21 -10.61
N CYS A 31 -0.66 1.18 -11.51
CA CYS A 31 -1.73 2.17 -11.50
C CYS A 31 -3.07 1.47 -11.69
N VAL A 32 -4.01 1.71 -10.77
CA VAL A 32 -5.35 1.09 -10.82
C VAL A 32 -6.23 1.65 -11.93
N TYR A 33 -5.83 2.79 -12.51
CA TYR A 33 -6.56 3.47 -13.57
C TYR A 33 -6.07 3.06 -14.96
N CYS A 34 -4.75 3.10 -15.20
CA CYS A 34 -4.17 2.85 -16.53
C CYS A 34 -3.34 1.56 -16.63
N GLY A 35 -3.15 0.83 -15.53
CA GLY A 35 -2.35 -0.41 -15.50
C GLY A 35 -0.83 -0.21 -15.60
N SER A 36 -0.35 1.02 -15.82
CA SER A 36 1.07 1.36 -15.91
C SER A 36 1.84 0.93 -14.67
N ASP A 37 3.05 0.43 -14.87
CA ASP A 37 4.03 0.15 -13.82
C ASP A 37 5.04 1.30 -13.62
N ARG A 38 4.90 2.41 -14.38
CA ARG A 38 5.61 3.66 -14.12
C ARG A 38 5.01 4.34 -12.89
N ILE A 39 5.49 3.93 -11.72
CA ILE A 39 5.00 4.34 -10.42
C ILE A 39 6.14 4.94 -9.60
N THR A 40 5.89 6.11 -8.99
CA THR A 40 6.82 6.76 -8.05
C THR A 40 6.25 6.74 -6.64
N PRO A 41 6.93 6.15 -5.64
CA PRO A 41 6.50 6.22 -4.26
C PRO A 41 6.75 7.63 -3.67
N VAL A 42 5.74 8.20 -3.05
CA VAL A 42 5.80 9.48 -2.32
C VAL A 42 5.82 9.16 -0.83
N LYS A 43 7.01 8.99 -0.26
CA LYS A 43 7.20 8.50 1.13
C LYS A 43 6.48 9.37 2.17
N ALA A 44 6.49 10.69 1.99
CA ALA A 44 5.83 11.63 2.90
C ALA A 44 4.31 11.47 2.97
N GLU A 45 3.70 10.90 1.92
CA GLU A 45 2.25 10.75 1.80
C GLU A 45 1.81 9.27 1.85
N LEU A 46 2.76 8.34 2.00
CA LEU A 46 2.52 6.88 1.96
C LEU A 46 1.66 6.47 0.75
N ARG A 47 1.93 7.04 -0.43
CA ARG A 47 1.18 6.78 -1.65
C ARG A 47 2.06 6.60 -2.88
N HIS A 48 1.43 6.08 -3.93
CA HIS A 48 2.04 5.91 -5.24
C HIS A 48 1.51 6.96 -6.23
N LYS A 49 2.41 7.64 -6.93
CA LYS A 49 2.09 8.54 -8.04
C LYS A 49 2.25 7.79 -9.37
N CYS A 50 1.23 7.86 -10.23
CA CYS A 50 1.31 7.38 -11.60
C CYS A 50 2.14 8.34 -12.45
N GLY A 51 3.08 7.80 -13.24
CA GLY A 51 3.89 8.54 -14.21
C GLY A 51 3.56 8.18 -15.67
N ALA A 52 2.39 7.59 -15.91
CA ALA A 52 1.90 7.25 -17.24
C ALA A 52 1.62 8.50 -18.08
#